data_AF-H8L2K4-F1
#
_entry.id   AF-H8L2K4-F1
#
_cell.length_a   1.000
_cell.length_b   1.000
_cell.length_c   1.000
_cell.angle_alpha   90.00
_cell.angle_beta   90.00
_cell.angle_gamma   90.00
#
_symmetry.space_group_name_H-M   'P 1'
#
loop_
_entity.id
_entity.type
_entity.pdbx_description
1 polymer ?
#
loop_
_entity_poly.entity_id
_entity_poly.type
_entity_poly.pdbx_seq_one_letter_code
_entity_poly.pdbx_strand_id
1 'polypeptide(L)'
;MTDNTDETAPVATAAAVDMATDATSNVETQWPARYYASYDTSATGPTEVSGWYDVWGMSSTANVPAAADMLALTVEQWAARLPYGQGVHEGAIVAYTPSSTVTLADQAGFAYPAAVATVQSEYGVLNEPTPDDWVTYLKALKAIRDGTDTTSTALPAAPGS
;
A
#
# COMPACT_ATOMS: atom_id res chain seq x y z
N MET A 1 -21.46 13.84 -77.74
CA MET A 1 -20.17 13.30 -77.27
C MET A 1 -19.25 14.50 -77.15
N THR A 2 -19.28 15.16 -76.00
CA THR A 2 -18.41 16.29 -75.67
C THR A 2 -17.95 16.05 -74.24
N ASP A 3 -16.69 15.67 -74.17
CA ASP A 3 -15.89 15.38 -73.00
C ASP A 3 -15.39 16.69 -72.36
N ASN A 4 -15.33 16.66 -71.03
CA ASN A 4 -14.65 17.49 -70.02
C ASN A 4 -13.57 18.49 -70.51
N THR A 5 -13.24 19.61 -69.85
CA THR A 5 -13.04 19.84 -68.41
C THR A 5 -12.77 21.34 -68.21
N ASP A 6 -13.45 21.99 -67.27
CA ASP A 6 -12.92 23.16 -66.57
C ASP A 6 -13.56 23.23 -65.19
N GLU A 7 -12.89 23.93 -64.28
CA GLU A 7 -13.30 24.25 -62.90
C GLU A 7 -12.77 23.33 -61.80
N THR A 8 -11.46 23.44 -61.55
CA THR A 8 -10.90 23.22 -60.21
C THR A 8 -11.07 24.47 -59.35
N ALA A 9 -12.04 24.44 -58.44
CA ALA A 9 -12.07 25.28 -57.24
C ALA A 9 -12.50 24.41 -56.03
N PRO A 10 -11.68 24.25 -54.99
CA PRO A 10 -12.14 23.59 -53.77
C PRO A 10 -12.90 24.60 -52.91
N VAL A 11 -14.22 24.43 -52.81
CA VAL A 11 -15.04 25.10 -51.79
C VAL A 11 -14.95 24.30 -50.50
N ALA A 12 -14.48 24.95 -49.43
CA ALA A 12 -14.47 24.41 -48.08
C ALA A 12 -15.88 24.41 -47.47
N THR A 13 -16.27 23.34 -46.76
CA THR A 13 -16.81 23.35 -45.37
C THR A 13 -17.70 22.15 -45.04
N ALA A 14 -17.51 21.66 -43.79
CA ALA A 14 -18.31 20.71 -42.99
C ALA A 14 -18.06 19.22 -43.28
N ALA A 15 -17.92 18.31 -42.31
CA ALA A 15 -18.31 18.39 -40.90
C ALA A 15 -17.39 17.53 -40.02
N ALA A 16 -17.15 18.04 -38.81
CA ALA A 16 -16.54 17.32 -37.70
C ALA A 16 -17.47 16.20 -37.22
N VAL A 17 -17.11 14.95 -37.50
CA VAL A 17 -17.57 13.76 -36.77
C VAL A 17 -16.41 12.77 -36.90
N ASP A 18 -15.62 12.59 -35.84
CA ASP A 18 -14.98 11.31 -35.44
C ASP A 18 -13.75 11.52 -34.53
N MET A 19 -13.90 12.30 -33.44
CA MET A 19 -12.88 12.41 -32.38
C MET A 19 -13.41 12.01 -31.00
N ALA A 20 -14.66 11.52 -30.93
CA ALA A 20 -15.30 11.09 -29.68
C ALA A 20 -15.58 9.58 -29.61
N THR A 21 -15.45 8.86 -30.73
CA THR A 21 -15.82 7.43 -30.80
C THR A 21 -14.66 6.48 -30.51
N ASP A 22 -13.41 6.95 -30.59
CA ASP A 22 -12.21 6.12 -30.41
C ASP A 22 -11.72 6.07 -28.95
N ALA A 23 -12.05 7.08 -28.14
CA ALA A 23 -11.63 7.13 -26.73
C ALA A 23 -12.36 6.08 -25.87
N THR A 24 -13.66 5.88 -26.07
CA THR A 24 -14.46 4.89 -25.32
C THR A 24 -14.06 3.45 -25.67
N SER A 25 -13.79 3.20 -26.96
CA SER A 25 -13.35 1.87 -27.43
C SER A 25 -11.97 1.50 -26.88
N ASN A 26 -11.06 2.48 -26.75
CA ASN A 26 -9.73 2.27 -26.20
C ASN A 26 -9.76 2.08 -24.67
N VAL A 27 -10.59 2.84 -23.94
CA VAL A 27 -10.67 2.71 -22.48
C VAL A 27 -11.27 1.37 -22.05
N GLU A 28 -12.33 0.89 -22.71
CA GLU A 28 -12.92 -0.43 -22.41
C GLU A 28 -11.98 -1.59 -22.77
N THR A 29 -11.07 -1.38 -23.72
CA THR A 29 -10.04 -2.38 -24.07
C THR A 29 -8.94 -2.43 -22.99
N GLN A 30 -8.49 -1.27 -22.49
CA GLN A 30 -7.44 -1.18 -21.46
C GLN A 30 -7.96 -1.49 -20.05
N TRP A 31 -9.23 -1.15 -19.77
CA TRP A 31 -9.94 -1.40 -18.53
C TRP A 31 -11.28 -2.08 -18.83
N PRO A 32 -11.32 -3.42 -18.91
CA PRO A 32 -12.52 -4.18 -19.28
C PRO A 32 -13.68 -4.10 -18.28
N ALA A 33 -13.41 -3.72 -17.03
CA ALA A 33 -14.46 -3.39 -16.06
C ALA A 33 -14.63 -1.87 -15.98
N ARG A 34 -15.80 -1.42 -15.52
CA ARG A 34 -16.02 0.01 -15.29
C ARG A 34 -15.35 0.51 -14.01
N TYR A 35 -15.33 -0.37 -13.01
CA TYR A 35 -15.08 -0.01 -11.61
C TYR A 35 -13.87 -0.74 -11.08
N TYR A 36 -12.97 -0.01 -10.43
CA TYR A 36 -11.75 -0.57 -9.85
C TYR A 36 -11.44 -0.02 -8.45
N ALA A 37 -10.77 -0.85 -7.65
CA ALA A 37 -10.08 -0.45 -6.43
C ALA A 37 -8.57 -0.59 -6.63
N SER A 38 -7.80 0.45 -6.34
CA SER A 38 -6.34 0.33 -6.24
C SER A 38 -5.95 -0.08 -4.83
N TYR A 39 -4.89 -0.88 -4.72
CA TYR A 39 -4.36 -1.38 -3.46
C TYR A 39 -2.88 -1.74 -3.65
N ASP A 40 -2.15 -1.97 -2.56
CA ASP A 40 -0.80 -2.51 -2.65
C ASP A 40 -0.87 -4.01 -2.95
N THR A 41 -0.48 -4.39 -4.17
CA THR A 41 -0.47 -5.77 -4.67
C THR A 41 0.77 -6.56 -4.22
N SER A 42 1.78 -5.87 -3.66
CA SER A 42 3.03 -6.50 -3.24
C SER A 42 2.96 -7.10 -1.83
N ALA A 43 2.01 -6.66 -1.02
CA ALA A 43 1.84 -7.18 0.34
C ALA A 43 1.08 -8.51 0.34
N THR A 44 1.43 -9.38 1.28
CA THR A 44 0.84 -10.72 1.43
C THR A 44 -0.44 -10.74 2.28
N GLY A 45 -0.71 -9.68 3.04
CA GLY A 45 -1.91 -9.54 3.89
C GLY A 45 -2.99 -8.66 3.25
N PRO A 46 -4.10 -8.40 3.97
CA PRO A 46 -5.05 -7.37 3.57
C PRO A 46 -4.35 -6.02 3.46
N THR A 47 -4.56 -5.30 2.37
CA THR A 47 -4.04 -3.93 2.20
C THR A 47 -5.16 -2.94 2.06
N GLU A 48 -4.93 -1.71 2.51
CA GLU A 48 -5.92 -0.65 2.40
C GLU A 48 -6.24 -0.36 0.92
N VAL A 49 -7.51 -0.06 0.64
CA VAL A 49 -7.86 0.51 -0.66
C VAL A 49 -7.30 1.93 -0.74
N SER A 50 -6.37 2.15 -1.66
CA SER A 50 -5.71 3.44 -1.87
C SER A 50 -6.50 4.38 -2.78
N GLY A 51 -7.48 3.85 -3.52
CA GLY A 51 -8.24 4.63 -4.50
C GLY A 51 -9.38 3.84 -5.14
N TRP A 52 -10.37 4.59 -5.61
CA TRP A 52 -11.57 4.05 -6.27
C TRP A 52 -11.77 4.76 -7.62
N TYR A 53 -11.96 3.97 -8.68
CA TYR A 53 -11.98 4.49 -10.05
C TYR A 53 -13.24 4.02 -10.81
N ASP A 54 -14.04 4.97 -11.31
CA ASP A 54 -15.03 4.74 -12.37
C ASP A 54 -14.37 5.12 -13.71
N VAL A 55 -13.59 4.20 -14.27
CA VAL A 55 -12.65 4.50 -15.36
C VAL A 55 -13.38 4.88 -16.65
N TRP A 56 -14.55 4.28 -16.92
CA TRP A 56 -15.33 4.60 -18.12
C TRP A 56 -16.03 5.97 -18.03
N GLY A 57 -16.22 6.49 -16.81
CA GLY A 57 -16.78 7.82 -16.58
C GLY A 57 -15.74 8.95 -16.58
N MET A 58 -14.45 8.64 -16.69
CA MET A 58 -13.37 9.64 -16.61
C MET A 58 -13.15 10.35 -17.94
N SER A 59 -12.90 11.66 -17.86
CA SER A 59 -12.48 12.46 -19.03
C SER A 59 -11.02 12.20 -19.43
N SER A 60 -10.22 11.60 -18.55
CA SER A 60 -8.83 11.20 -18.80
C SER A 60 -8.42 10.07 -17.86
N THR A 61 -7.68 9.09 -18.39
CA THR A 61 -7.13 7.96 -17.63
C THR A 61 -5.62 8.03 -17.40
N ALA A 62 -4.99 9.18 -17.67
CA ALA A 62 -3.53 9.33 -17.66
C ALA A 62 -2.86 8.97 -16.31
N ASN A 63 -3.60 9.04 -15.20
CA ASN A 63 -3.11 8.72 -13.85
C ASN A 63 -3.84 7.52 -13.22
N VAL A 64 -4.60 6.77 -14.02
CA VAL A 64 -5.26 5.55 -13.56
C VAL A 64 -4.26 4.41 -13.67
N PRO A 65 -4.02 3.62 -12.61
CA PRO A 65 -3.17 2.44 -12.69
C PRO A 65 -3.67 1.46 -13.77
N ALA A 66 -2.80 0.60 -14.27
CA ALA A 66 -3.20 -0.43 -15.22
C ALA A 66 -4.27 -1.35 -14.59
N ALA A 67 -5.21 -1.85 -15.39
CA ALA A 67 -6.29 -2.72 -14.91
C ALA A 67 -5.78 -3.97 -14.17
N ALA A 68 -4.61 -4.50 -14.58
CA ALA A 68 -3.99 -5.67 -13.97
C ALA A 68 -3.44 -5.41 -12.55
N ASP A 69 -3.17 -4.15 -12.19
CA ASP A 69 -2.65 -3.74 -10.89
C ASP A 69 -3.77 -3.31 -9.92
N MET A 70 -5.02 -3.53 -10.30
CA MET A 70 -6.20 -3.12 -9.54
C MET A 70 -7.20 -4.27 -9.43
N LEU A 71 -8.07 -4.17 -8.43
CA LEU A 71 -9.19 -5.08 -8.28
C LEU A 71 -10.38 -4.57 -9.11
N ALA A 72 -10.80 -5.34 -10.12
CA ALA A 72 -12.06 -5.09 -10.82
C ALA A 72 -13.26 -5.34 -9.88
N LEU A 73 -14.24 -4.43 -9.91
CA LEU A 73 -15.39 -4.47 -9.02
C LEU A 73 -16.69 -4.68 -9.79
N THR A 74 -17.64 -5.37 -9.15
CA THR A 74 -19.03 -5.38 -9.60
C THR A 74 -19.72 -4.06 -9.26
N VAL A 75 -20.91 -3.83 -9.83
CA VAL A 75 -21.73 -2.65 -9.54
C VAL A 75 -22.12 -2.60 -8.05
N GLU A 76 -22.38 -3.76 -7.45
CA GLU A 76 -22.75 -3.90 -6.03
C GLU A 76 -21.56 -3.57 -5.11
N GLN A 77 -20.38 -4.09 -5.41
CA GLN A 77 -19.15 -3.73 -4.69
C GLN A 77 -18.84 -2.24 -4.84
N TRP A 78 -19.11 -1.67 -6.03
CA TRP A 78 -19.00 -0.23 -6.25
C TRP A 78 -20.01 0.54 -5.36
N ALA A 79 -21.28 0.14 -5.31
CA ALA A 79 -22.26 0.82 -4.47
C ALA A 79 -21.96 0.72 -2.96
N ALA A 80 -21.27 -0.33 -2.51
CA ALA A 80 -20.96 -0.60 -1.10
C ALA A 80 -19.62 -0.02 -0.61
N ARG A 81 -18.94 0.81 -1.41
CA ARG A 81 -17.68 1.43 -1.02
C ARG A 81 -17.82 2.35 0.18
N LEU A 82 -16.76 2.37 0.97
CA LEU A 82 -16.55 3.29 2.08
C LEU A 82 -15.35 4.20 1.80
N PRO A 83 -15.34 5.43 2.33
CA PRO A 83 -14.20 6.32 2.22
C PRO A 83 -12.97 5.84 3.00
N TYR A 84 -13.15 4.94 3.99
CA TYR A 84 -12.08 4.36 4.80
C TYR A 84 -12.53 3.04 5.42
N GLY A 85 -11.57 2.25 5.93
CA GLY A 85 -11.82 0.99 6.64
C GLY A 85 -12.11 -0.21 5.72
N GLN A 86 -11.83 -0.07 4.43
CA GLN A 86 -11.90 -1.16 3.44
C GLN A 86 -10.53 -1.44 2.84
N GLY A 87 -10.31 -2.72 2.54
CA GLY A 87 -9.08 -3.21 1.97
C GLY A 87 -9.34 -4.28 0.91
N VAL A 88 -8.27 -4.68 0.24
CA VAL A 88 -8.29 -5.81 -0.70
C VAL A 88 -7.53 -6.97 -0.07
N HIS A 89 -8.15 -8.15 -0.10
CA HIS A 89 -7.48 -9.41 0.23
C HIS A 89 -8.05 -10.52 -0.64
N GLU A 90 -7.17 -11.35 -1.21
CA GLU A 90 -7.54 -12.50 -2.07
C GLU A 90 -8.56 -12.16 -3.19
N GLY A 91 -8.46 -10.96 -3.76
CA GLY A 91 -9.36 -10.52 -4.84
C GLY A 91 -10.75 -10.09 -4.39
N ALA A 92 -10.95 -9.79 -3.10
CA ALA A 92 -12.21 -9.30 -2.56
C ALA A 92 -12.02 -8.04 -1.72
N ILE A 93 -13.08 -7.21 -1.67
CA ILE A 93 -13.17 -6.10 -0.71
C ILE A 93 -13.49 -6.69 0.67
N VAL A 94 -12.64 -6.39 1.64
CA VAL A 94 -12.75 -6.84 3.03
C VAL A 94 -12.69 -5.65 3.98
N ALA A 95 -13.11 -5.85 5.24
CA ALA A 95 -12.85 -4.86 6.28
C ALA A 95 -11.34 -4.75 6.50
N TYR A 96 -10.83 -3.52 6.48
CA TYR A 96 -9.41 -3.24 6.73
C TYR A 96 -9.24 -2.63 8.09
N THR A 97 -8.52 -3.35 8.94
CA THR A 97 -7.96 -2.83 10.19
C THR A 97 -6.45 -2.89 10.06
N PRO A 98 -5.73 -1.75 10.05
CA PRO A 98 -4.28 -1.76 10.01
C PRO A 98 -3.74 -2.65 11.12
N SER A 99 -2.85 -3.59 10.77
CA SER A 99 -2.22 -4.43 11.78
C SER A 99 -1.38 -3.54 12.70
N SER A 100 -1.83 -3.39 13.95
CA SER A 100 -1.08 -2.71 15.01
C SER A 100 -0.08 -3.68 15.66
N THR A 101 0.64 -4.46 14.84
CA THR A 101 1.64 -5.41 15.35
C THR A 101 2.90 -4.64 15.74
N VAL A 102 2.99 -4.25 17.01
CA VAL A 102 4.25 -3.80 17.61
C VAL A 102 5.27 -4.93 17.47
N THR A 103 6.34 -4.68 16.74
CA THR A 103 7.33 -5.73 16.46
C THR A 103 8.13 -6.05 17.72
N LEU A 104 8.75 -7.24 17.77
CA LEU A 104 9.63 -7.59 18.88
C LEU A 104 10.82 -6.62 18.98
N ALA A 105 11.29 -6.10 17.85
CA ALA A 105 12.32 -5.07 17.78
C ALA A 105 11.85 -3.74 18.40
N ASP A 106 10.61 -3.30 18.15
CA ASP A 106 10.03 -2.12 18.78
C ASP A 106 9.95 -2.30 20.31
N GLN A 107 9.47 -3.47 20.76
CA GLN A 107 9.40 -3.80 22.19
C GLN A 107 10.78 -3.76 22.84
N ALA A 108 11.80 -4.34 22.20
CA ALA A 108 13.19 -4.28 22.65
C ALA A 108 13.75 -2.85 22.63
N GLY A 109 13.30 -2.02 21.67
CA GLY A 109 13.62 -0.59 21.59
C GLY A 109 13.15 0.20 22.81
N PHE A 110 12.00 -0.13 23.38
CA PHE A 110 11.52 0.44 24.63
C PHE A 110 12.18 -0.19 25.87
N ALA A 111 12.38 -1.51 25.87
CA ALA A 111 12.92 -2.24 27.03
C ALA A 111 14.41 -1.94 27.28
N TYR A 112 15.23 -1.79 26.23
CA TYR A 112 16.67 -1.56 26.35
C TYR A 112 17.04 -0.31 27.16
N PRO A 113 16.55 0.91 26.84
CA PRO A 113 16.89 2.10 27.62
C PRO A 113 16.38 2.01 29.06
N ALA A 114 15.22 1.39 29.31
CA ALA A 114 14.72 1.16 30.66
C ALA A 114 15.65 0.24 31.47
N ALA A 115 16.11 -0.87 30.87
CA ALA A 115 17.06 -1.78 31.50
C ALA A 115 18.43 -1.13 31.78
N VAL A 116 18.93 -0.31 30.86
CA VAL A 116 20.17 0.47 31.09
C VAL A 116 20.00 1.42 32.27
N ALA A 117 18.86 2.09 32.40
CA ALA A 117 18.60 2.99 33.52
C ALA A 117 18.61 2.25 34.86
N THR A 118 17.98 1.07 34.94
CA THR A 118 18.03 0.20 36.13
C THR A 118 19.47 -0.15 36.51
N VAL A 119 20.24 -0.68 35.56
CA VAL A 119 21.65 -1.06 35.79
C VAL A 119 22.50 0.11 36.28
N GLN A 120 22.31 1.30 35.72
CA GLN A 120 23.03 2.49 36.17
C GLN A 120 22.64 2.90 37.59
N SER A 121 21.36 2.82 37.93
CA SER A 121 20.86 3.20 39.26
C SER A 121 21.22 2.21 40.37
N GLU A 122 21.37 0.93 40.05
CA GLU A 122 21.64 -0.11 41.05
C GLU A 122 23.14 -0.37 41.20
N TYR A 123 23.88 -0.45 40.09
CA TYR A 123 25.31 -0.80 40.12
C TYR A 123 26.20 0.38 39.76
N GLY A 124 25.83 1.17 38.77
CA GLY A 124 26.64 2.29 38.26
C GLY A 124 26.92 3.37 39.32
N VAL A 125 25.90 3.80 40.05
CA VAL A 125 26.05 4.81 41.12
C VAL A 125 26.85 4.31 42.33
N LEU A 126 26.88 2.99 42.55
CA LEU A 126 27.66 2.34 43.60
C LEU A 126 29.10 2.04 43.16
N ASN A 127 29.42 2.28 41.89
CA ASN A 127 30.67 1.87 41.26
C ASN A 127 30.90 0.34 41.38
N GLU A 128 29.81 -0.42 41.37
CA GLU A 128 29.79 -1.88 41.36
C GLU A 128 29.80 -2.40 39.91
N PRO A 129 30.43 -3.56 39.65
CA PRO A 129 30.35 -4.18 38.34
C PRO A 129 28.91 -4.61 38.03
N THR A 130 28.46 -4.39 36.80
CA THR A 130 27.17 -4.93 36.32
C THR A 130 27.23 -6.46 36.33
N PRO A 131 26.27 -7.14 36.98
CA PRO A 131 26.19 -8.59 36.96
C PRO A 131 26.08 -9.20 35.54
N ASP A 132 26.59 -10.42 35.38
CA ASP A 132 26.70 -11.10 34.07
C ASP A 132 25.33 -11.40 33.42
N ASP A 133 24.30 -11.63 34.23
CA ASP A 133 22.91 -11.85 33.78
C ASP A 133 22.31 -10.55 33.20
N TRP A 134 22.54 -9.41 33.83
CA TRP A 134 22.20 -8.09 33.30
C TRP A 134 22.94 -7.78 32.00
N VAL A 135 24.24 -8.09 31.91
CA VAL A 135 25.02 -7.95 30.67
C VAL A 135 24.43 -8.82 29.56
N THR A 136 24.06 -10.06 29.88
CA THR A 136 23.45 -11.01 28.93
C THR A 136 22.10 -10.51 28.44
N TYR A 137 21.24 -10.06 29.36
CA TYR A 137 19.93 -9.49 29.06
C TYR A 137 20.02 -8.26 28.15
N LEU A 138 20.91 -7.31 28.47
CA LEU A 138 21.13 -6.10 27.66
C LEU A 138 21.63 -6.42 26.25
N LYS A 139 22.52 -7.41 26.11
CA LYS A 139 22.99 -7.88 24.79
C LYS A 139 21.86 -8.51 23.98
N ALA A 140 21.01 -9.33 24.61
CA ALA A 140 19.87 -9.95 23.95
C ALA A 140 18.85 -8.90 23.46
N LEU A 141 18.48 -7.93 24.32
CA LEU A 141 17.62 -6.82 23.91
C LEU A 141 18.21 -6.02 22.74
N LYS A 142 19.51 -5.74 22.79
CA LYS A 142 20.19 -5.04 21.69
C LYS A 142 20.16 -5.85 20.40
N ALA A 143 20.39 -7.17 20.46
CA ALA A 143 20.35 -8.03 19.28
C ALA A 143 18.95 -8.10 18.64
N ILE A 144 17.92 -8.23 19.46
CA ILE A 144 16.52 -8.21 19.02
C ILE A 144 16.16 -6.85 18.40
N ARG A 145 16.49 -5.75 19.08
CA ARG A 145 16.22 -4.39 18.61
C ARG A 145 16.91 -4.08 17.30
N ASP A 146 18.18 -4.47 17.17
CA ASP A 146 18.99 -4.21 15.98
C ASP A 146 18.70 -5.24 14.85
N GLY A 147 17.76 -6.18 15.07
CA GLY A 147 17.31 -7.17 14.09
C GLY A 147 18.32 -8.29 13.80
N THR A 148 19.37 -8.42 14.61
CA THR A 148 20.39 -9.47 14.45
C THR A 148 19.96 -10.79 15.09
N ASP A 149 19.02 -10.76 16.03
CA ASP A 149 18.32 -11.96 16.51
C ASP A 149 17.00 -12.14 15.74
N THR A 150 17.00 -13.14 14.86
CA THR A 150 15.84 -13.54 14.05
C THR A 150 15.16 -14.81 14.56
N THR A 151 15.64 -15.35 15.69
CA THR A 151 15.17 -16.63 16.26
C THR A 151 14.26 -16.43 17.47
N SER A 152 14.44 -15.32 18.20
CA SER A 152 13.61 -14.96 19.33
C SER A 152 12.18 -14.67 18.93
N THR A 153 11.24 -15.27 19.68
CA THR A 153 9.79 -15.08 19.51
C THR A 153 9.17 -14.25 20.64
N ALA A 154 9.95 -13.92 21.66
CA ALA A 154 9.55 -13.10 22.81
C ALA A 154 10.77 -12.36 23.37
N LEU A 155 10.54 -11.32 24.17
CA LEU A 155 11.62 -10.65 24.88
C LEU A 155 12.18 -11.57 25.97
N PRO A 156 13.50 -11.53 26.25
CA PRO A 156 14.07 -12.21 27.40
C PRO A 156 13.45 -11.67 28.69
N ALA A 157 13.38 -12.50 29.73
CA ALA A 157 12.96 -12.06 31.06
C ALA A 157 14.05 -11.17 31.68
N ALA A 158 13.64 -10.07 32.30
CA ALA A 158 14.56 -9.22 33.06
C ALA A 158 15.13 -10.00 34.26
N PRO A 159 16.43 -9.85 34.58
CA PRO A 159 17.01 -10.38 35.81
C PRO A 159 16.34 -9.79 37.05
N GLY A 160 16.46 -10.50 38.17
CA GLY A 160 16.09 -9.96 39.48
C GLY A 160 17.10 -8.92 39.95
N SER A 161 16.61 -7.97 40.77
CA SER A 161 17.43 -7.02 41.55
C SER A 161 18.01 -7.68 42.79
#